data_AF-R5VY21-F1
#
_entry.id   AF-R5VY21-F1
#
_cell.length_a   1.000
_cell.length_b   1.000
_cell.length_c   1.000
_cell.angle_alpha   90.00
_cell.angle_beta   90.00
_cell.angle_gamma   90.00
#
_symmetry.space_group_name_H-M   'P 1'
#
loop_
_entity.id
_entity.type
_entity.pdbx_description
1 polymer ?
#
loop_
_entity_poly.entity_id
_entity_poly.type
_entity_poly.pdbx_seq_one_letter_code
_entity_poly.pdbx_strand_id
1 'polypeptide(L)'
;MLGYTITISLKNSEFVLKNKSKKMIVPTNDEDKIYIEALKLLDLALKEKIRLIGVSLSDLIPMQQYYEQMDIYDLLKIKKNQSGELISRLNQIAGQNIFMKAKDALRKKE
;
A
#
# COMPACT_ATOMS: atom_id res chain seq x y z
N MET A 1 10.39 4.80 -10.20
CA MET A 1 9.30 4.46 -9.27
C MET A 1 8.49 3.34 -9.87
N LEU A 2 7.86 2.49 -9.05
CA LEU A 2 6.95 1.42 -9.49
C LEU A 2 5.53 1.78 -9.01
N GLY A 3 4.49 1.53 -9.82
CA GLY A 3 3.10 1.81 -9.45
C GLY A 3 2.29 0.53 -9.22
N TYR A 4 1.44 0.51 -8.20
CA TYR A 4 0.51 -0.61 -7.96
C TYR A 4 -0.79 -0.47 -8.74
N THR A 5 -1.24 0.75 -9.00
CA THR A 5 -2.59 0.98 -9.52
C THR A 5 -2.48 1.62 -10.90
N ILE A 6 -3.03 0.96 -11.91
CA ILE A 6 -3.18 1.51 -13.26
C ILE A 6 -4.60 2.08 -13.36
N THR A 7 -4.70 3.34 -13.78
CA THR A 7 -5.97 4.02 -13.99
C THR A 7 -6.06 4.49 -15.44
N ILE A 8 -7.19 4.20 -16.07
CA ILE A 8 -7.58 4.78 -17.34
C ILE A 8 -8.61 5.88 -17.11
N SER A 9 -8.38 7.03 -17.74
CA SER A 9 -9.25 8.20 -17.72
C SER A 9 -9.81 8.39 -19.12
N LEU A 10 -11.11 8.20 -19.28
CA LEU A 10 -11.79 8.23 -20.58
C LEU A 10 -12.71 9.44 -20.64
N LYS A 11 -12.51 10.30 -21.63
CA LYS A 11 -13.42 11.40 -21.93
C LYS A 11 -14.28 11.04 -23.13
N ASN A 12 -15.60 11.08 -22.97
CA ASN A 12 -16.53 10.80 -24.06
C ASN A 12 -16.78 12.06 -24.93
N SER A 13 -17.59 11.93 -25.98
CA SER A 13 -17.98 13.03 -26.87
C SER A 13 -18.77 14.14 -26.17
N GLU A 14 -19.47 13.83 -25.10
CA GLU A 14 -20.21 14.77 -24.25
C GLU A 14 -19.31 15.47 -23.22
N PHE A 15 -17.99 15.28 -23.32
CA PHE A 15 -16.98 15.80 -22.39
C PHE A 15 -17.09 15.27 -20.96
N VAL A 16 -17.87 14.21 -20.73
CA VAL A 16 -17.96 13.51 -19.45
C VAL A 16 -16.71 12.63 -19.26
N LEU A 17 -16.08 12.76 -18.09
CA LEU A 17 -14.91 11.97 -17.72
C LEU A 17 -15.35 10.75 -16.90
N LYS A 18 -14.91 9.56 -17.32
CA LYS A 18 -15.10 8.29 -16.61
C LYS A 18 -13.74 7.67 -16.34
N ASN A 19 -13.50 7.27 -15.10
CA ASN A 19 -12.25 6.64 -14.72
C ASN A 19 -12.49 5.17 -14.36
N LYS A 20 -11.56 4.31 -14.75
CA LYS A 20 -11.49 2.93 -14.26
C LYS A 20 -10.08 2.63 -13.81
N SER A 21 -9.95 1.98 -12.67
CA SER A 21 -8.66 1.62 -12.11
C SER A 21 -8.61 0.15 -11.74
N LYS A 22 -7.41 -0.41 -11.77
CA LYS A 22 -7.11 -1.76 -11.29
C LYS A 22 -5.84 -1.72 -10.47
N LYS A 23 -5.95 -2.26 -9.25
CA LYS A 23 -4.80 -2.49 -8.40
C LYS A 23 -4.17 -3.84 -8.75
N MET A 24 -2.87 -3.83 -9.00
CA MET A 24 -2.07 -5.00 -9.27
C MET A 24 -1.45 -5.54 -7.99
N ILE A 25 -1.14 -6.83 -7.97
CA ILE A 25 -0.48 -7.49 -6.83
C ILE A 25 1.01 -7.11 -6.79
N VAL A 26 1.63 -7.02 -7.96
CA VAL A 26 3.04 -6.66 -8.14
C VAL A 26 3.10 -5.27 -8.75
N PRO A 27 3.81 -4.30 -8.15
CA PRO A 27 3.94 -2.97 -8.72
C PRO A 27 4.83 -3.01 -9.95
N THR A 28 4.55 -2.17 -10.94
CA THR A 28 5.32 -2.16 -12.19
C THR A 28 5.58 -0.77 -12.72
N ASN A 29 6.66 -0.65 -13.49
CA ASN A 29 6.97 0.47 -14.38
C ASN A 29 7.25 -0.02 -15.81
N ASP A 30 6.94 -1.29 -16.08
CA ASP A 30 7.11 -1.93 -17.37
C ASP A 30 6.00 -1.47 -18.32
N GLU A 31 6.39 -0.80 -19.39
CA GLU A 31 5.48 -0.18 -20.35
C GLU A 31 4.54 -1.21 -20.98
N ASP A 32 5.05 -2.38 -21.35
CA ASP A 32 4.25 -3.43 -22.01
C ASP A 32 3.18 -3.97 -21.06
N LYS A 33 3.54 -4.17 -19.79
CA LYS A 33 2.57 -4.61 -18.77
C LYS A 33 1.50 -3.55 -18.52
N ILE A 34 1.90 -2.28 -18.44
CA ILE A 34 0.97 -1.16 -18.26
C ILE A 34 0.01 -1.09 -19.44
N TYR A 35 0.53 -1.21 -20.66
CA TYR A 35 -0.25 -1.18 -21.88
C TYR A 35 -1.28 -2.32 -21.92
N ILE A 36 -0.86 -3.56 -21.66
CA ILE A 36 -1.76 -4.72 -21.65
C ILE A 36 -2.87 -4.57 -20.61
N GLU A 37 -2.55 -4.12 -19.39
CA GLU A 37 -3.56 -3.93 -18.35
C GLU A 37 -4.49 -2.74 -18.62
N ALA A 38 -3.97 -1.67 -19.22
CA ALA A 38 -4.79 -0.55 -19.68
C ALA A 38 -5.75 -0.97 -20.81
N LEU A 39 -5.32 -1.82 -21.75
CA LEU A 39 -6.20 -2.37 -22.78
C LEU A 39 -7.33 -3.22 -22.18
N LYS A 40 -7.02 -4.09 -21.22
CA LYS A 40 -8.06 -4.88 -20.52
C LYS A 40 -9.09 -3.98 -19.83
N LEU A 41 -8.65 -2.87 -19.24
CA LEU A 41 -9.54 -1.88 -18.64
C LEU A 41 -10.38 -1.14 -19.70
N LEU A 42 -9.79 -0.86 -20.85
CA LEU A 42 -10.44 -0.18 -21.97
C LEU A 42 -11.55 -1.02 -22.60
N ASP A 43 -11.31 -2.33 -22.79
CA ASP A 43 -12.32 -3.28 -23.31
C ASP A 43 -13.59 -3.28 -22.46
N LEU A 44 -13.44 -3.16 -21.14
CA LEU A 44 -14.57 -3.07 -20.22
C LEU A 44 -15.33 -1.73 -20.33
N ALA A 45 -14.79 -0.74 -21.01
CA ALA A 45 -15.31 0.63 -21.08
C ALA A 45 -15.71 1.09 -22.49
N LEU A 46 -15.44 0.28 -23.53
CA LEU A 46 -15.58 0.58 -24.97
C LEU A 46 -17.03 0.72 -25.50
N LYS A 47 -17.99 1.05 -24.64
CA LYS A 47 -19.42 1.14 -25.03
C LYS A 47 -19.80 2.46 -25.70
N GLU A 48 -18.93 3.47 -25.66
CA GLU A 48 -19.22 4.84 -26.11
C GLU A 48 -18.10 5.39 -26.99
N LYS A 49 -18.39 6.45 -27.76
CA LYS A 49 -17.36 7.17 -28.53
C LYS A 49 -16.41 7.89 -27.58
N ILE A 50 -15.14 7.52 -27.65
CA ILE A 50 -14.09 8.09 -26.81
C ILE A 50 -13.40 9.21 -27.57
N ARG A 51 -13.24 10.36 -26.92
CA ARG A 51 -12.53 11.53 -27.42
C ARG A 51 -11.10 11.63 -26.89
N LEU A 52 -10.88 11.18 -25.66
CA LEU A 52 -9.57 11.20 -25.01
C LEU A 52 -9.41 9.98 -24.12
N ILE A 53 -8.19 9.43 -24.13
CA ILE A 53 -7.75 8.38 -23.23
C ILE A 53 -6.49 8.88 -22.54
N GLY A 54 -6.49 8.84 -21.21
CA GLY A 54 -5.30 9.02 -20.39
C GLY A 54 -5.00 7.74 -19.61
N VAL A 55 -3.73 7.37 -19.51
CA VAL A 55 -3.28 6.27 -18.65
C VAL A 55 -2.40 6.87 -17.57
N SER A 56 -2.68 6.53 -16.31
CA SER A 56 -1.90 7.00 -15.17
C SER A 56 -1.56 5.85 -14.22
N LEU A 57 -0.41 5.98 -13.57
CA LEU A 57 -0.01 5.13 -12.46
C LEU A 57 -0.22 5.86 -11.15
N SER A 58 -0.69 5.13 -10.14
CA SER A 58 -0.89 5.62 -8.78
C SER A 58 -0.30 4.64 -7.77
N ASP A 59 -0.20 5.06 -6.51
CA ASP A 59 0.47 4.31 -5.44
C ASP A 59 1.94 4.02 -5.80
N LEU A 60 2.67 5.09 -6.11
CA LEU A 60 4.06 5.01 -6.54
C LEU A 60 4.98 4.72 -5.36
N ILE A 61 5.81 3.69 -5.51
CA ILE A 61 6.88 3.36 -4.58
C ILE A 61 8.26 3.60 -5.23
N PRO A 62 9.25 4.06 -4.46
CA PRO A 62 10.65 4.02 -4.87
C PRO A 62 11.07 2.58 -5.21
N MET A 63 11.88 2.42 -6.25
CA MET A 63 12.33 1.10 -6.70
C MET A 63 13.15 0.40 -5.60
N GLN A 64 13.91 1.17 -4.83
CA GLN A 64 14.77 0.71 -3.74
C GLN A 64 13.97 0.05 -2.61
N GLN A 65 12.77 0.56 -2.29
CA GLN A 65 11.91 -0.01 -1.25
C GLN A 65 11.27 -1.34 -1.66
N TYR A 66 11.13 -1.59 -2.97
CA TYR A 66 10.54 -2.83 -3.47
C TYR A 66 11.51 -4.02 -3.40
N TYR A 67 12.80 -3.76 -3.64
CA TYR A 67 13.86 -4.78 -3.63
C TYR A 67 14.56 -4.90 -2.28
N GLU A 68 14.10 -4.20 -1.25
CA GLU A 68 14.71 -4.27 0.08
C GLU A 68 14.45 -5.65 0.68
N GLN A 69 15.42 -6.54 0.50
CA GLN A 69 15.43 -7.84 1.15
C GLN A 69 15.68 -7.61 2.64
N MET A 70 14.71 -8.00 3.48
CA MET A 70 14.89 -7.91 4.92
C MET A 70 16.03 -8.84 5.37
N ASP A 71 17.04 -8.27 6.00
CA ASP A 71 18.06 -9.04 6.70
C ASP A 71 17.48 -9.60 8.02
N ILE A 72 17.93 -10.79 8.41
CA ILE A 72 17.56 -11.45 9.68
C ILE A 72 17.88 -10.52 10.86
N TYR A 73 18.97 -9.75 10.77
CA TYR A 73 19.36 -8.81 11.82
C TYR A 73 18.39 -7.62 11.95
N ASP A 74 17.73 -7.20 10.87
CA ASP A 74 16.72 -6.13 10.92
C ASP A 74 15.38 -6.63 11.48
N LEU A 75 15.01 -7.89 11.22
CA LEU A 75 13.86 -8.54 11.86
C LEU A 75 14.01 -8.61 13.39
N LEU A 76 15.23 -8.82 13.89
CA LEU A 76 15.53 -8.84 15.32
C LEU A 76 15.39 -7.46 15.99
N LYS A 77 15.64 -6.37 15.26
CA LYS A 77 15.43 -4.99 15.75
C LYS A 77 13.95 -4.67 15.89
N ILE A 78 13.13 -5.06 14.92
CA ILE A 78 11.67 -4.80 14.92
C ILE A 78 10.99 -5.50 16.12
N LYS A 79 11.38 -6.75 16.42
CA LYS A 79 10.78 -7.53 17.52
C LYS A 79 11.08 -6.99 18.92
N LYS A 80 12.17 -6.25 19.12
CA LYS A 80 12.59 -5.84 20.48
C LYS A 80 11.84 -4.61 21.04
N ASN A 81 11.38 -3.68 20.20
CA ASN A 81 11.08 -2.33 20.71
C ASN A 81 9.59 -1.94 20.79
N GLN A 82 8.70 -2.47 19.95
CA GLN A 82 7.37 -1.88 19.80
C GLN A 82 6.45 -2.03 21.03
N SER A 83 6.34 -3.24 21.59
CA SER A 83 5.41 -3.45 22.71
C SER A 83 5.91 -2.90 24.05
N GLY A 84 7.22 -2.71 24.21
CA GLY A 84 7.79 -2.10 25.42
C GLY A 84 7.53 -0.60 25.45
N GLU A 85 7.87 0.08 24.37
CA GLU A 85 7.70 1.53 24.24
C GLU A 85 6.22 1.95 24.32
N LEU A 86 5.31 1.19 23.70
CA LEU A 86 3.87 1.46 23.79
C LEU A 86 3.35 1.40 25.22
N ILE A 87 3.75 0.38 25.99
CA ILE A 87 3.35 0.23 27.40
C ILE A 87 3.92 1.37 28.24
N SER A 88 5.18 1.75 28.02
CA SER A 88 5.80 2.89 28.69
C SER A 88 5.05 4.20 28.41
N ARG A 89 4.65 4.45 27.15
CA ARG A 89 3.85 5.62 26.79
C ARG A 89 2.46 5.60 27.44
N LEU A 90 1.79 4.46 27.45
CA LEU A 90 0.47 4.31 28.09
C LEU A 90 0.56 4.56 29.60
N ASN A 91 1.61 4.06 30.26
CA ASN A 91 1.85 4.31 31.69
C ASN A 91 2.22 5.77 31.98
N GLN A 92 2.95 6.44 31.08
CA GLN A 92 3.23 7.88 31.19
C GLN A 92 1.94 8.71 31.11
N ILE A 93 1.04 8.39 30.18
CA ILE A 93 -0.25 9.07 30.01
C ILE A 93 -1.17 8.84 31.22
N ALA A 94 -1.18 7.61 31.77
CA ALA A 94 -2.00 7.25 32.91
C ALA A 94 -1.46 7.80 34.25
N GLY A 95 -0.21 8.29 34.30
CA GLY A 95 0.45 8.77 35.52
C GLY A 95 0.71 7.67 36.57
N GLN A 96 0.43 6.41 36.23
CA GLN A 96 0.56 5.23 37.08
C GLN A 96 0.96 4.02 36.22
N ASN A 97 1.75 3.11 36.78
CA ASN A 97 2.21 1.88 36.09
C ASN A 97 1.13 0.79 36.11
N ILE A 98 0.06 1.01 35.35
CA ILE A 98 -1.11 0.11 35.29
C ILE A 98 -0.94 -0.95 34.19
N PHE A 99 -0.32 -0.58 33.07
CA PHE A 99 -0.16 -1.44 31.91
C PHE A 99 1.12 -2.27 32.02
N MET A 100 1.00 -3.58 31.80
CA MET A 100 2.12 -4.52 31.78
C MET A 100 1.86 -5.63 30.75
N LYS A 101 2.93 -6.28 30.28
CA LYS A 101 2.76 -7.38 29.30
C LYS A 101 2.14 -8.58 29.98
N ALA A 102 1.27 -9.30 29.27
CA ALA A 102 0.60 -10.50 29.79
C ALA A 102 1.59 -11.56 30.30
N LYS A 103 2.76 -11.70 29.63
CA LYS A 103 3.85 -12.59 30.08
C LYS A 103 4.38 -12.24 31.48
N ASP A 104 4.38 -10.96 31.85
CA ASP A 104 4.94 -10.47 33.11
C ASP A 104 3.88 -10.53 34.22
N ALA A 105 2.59 -10.47 33.86
CA ALA A 105 1.47 -10.71 34.78
C ALA A 105 1.37 -12.18 35.22
N LEU A 106 1.69 -13.13 34.33
CA LEU A 106 1.69 -14.56 34.64
C LEU A 106 2.78 -14.94 35.65
N ARG A 107 3.97 -14.30 35.57
CA ARG A 107 5.09 -14.51 36.50
C ARG A 107 4.89 -13.97 37.92
N LYS A 108 3.86 -13.14 38.15
CA LYS A 108 3.55 -12.55 39.47
C LYS A 108 2.59 -13.40 40.32
N LYS A 109 2.04 -14.48 39.75
CA LYS A 109 1.08 -15.37 40.41
C LYS A 109 1.71 -16.68 40.93
N GLU A 110 3.01 -16.85 40.74
CA GLU A 110 3.85 -17.86 41.41
C GLU A 110 4.61 -17.20 42.57
#